data_AF-A0A662GPS7-F1
#
_entry.id   AF-A0A662GPS7-F1
#
_cell.length_a   1.000
_cell.length_b   1.000
_cell.length_c   1.000
_cell.angle_alpha   90.00
_cell.angle_beta   90.00
_cell.angle_gamma   90.00
#
_symmetry.space_group_name_H-M   'P 1'
#
loop_
_entity.id
_entity.type
_entity.pdbx_description
1 polymer ?
#
loop_
_entity_poly.entity_id
_entity_poly.type
_entity_poly.pdbx_seq_one_letter_code
_entity_poly.pdbx_strand_id
1 'polypeptide(L)'
;SSFAVGIPFMRGLLKPEVYETVFYYVSLMESFFGGLIVGKMRTGKVSRGLIHSIILMAIAVTFYGAVLPLVSELVSVPLPKT
;
A
#
# COMPACT_ATOMS: atom_id res chain seq x y z
N SER A 1 -12.72 -13.71 0.62
CA SER A 1 -11.59 -13.39 -0.27
C SER A 1 -11.95 -12.22 -1.18
N SER A 2 -11.95 -10.99 -0.67
CA SER A 2 -12.42 -9.82 -1.46
C SER A 2 -11.69 -8.52 -1.11
N PHE A 3 -10.36 -8.55 -1.07
CA PHE A 3 -9.52 -7.35 -0.92
C PHE A 3 -8.34 -7.37 -1.89
N ALA A 4 -8.64 -7.58 -3.18
CA ALA A 4 -7.71 -7.36 -4.29
C ALA A 4 -8.54 -7.15 -5.56
N VAL A 5 -9.21 -6.01 -5.66
CA VAL A 5 -9.73 -5.50 -6.95
C VAL A 5 -8.56 -4.81 -7.65
N GLY A 6 -7.58 -5.61 -8.05
CA GLY A 6 -6.42 -5.20 -8.84
C GLY A 6 -6.31 -6.13 -10.04
N ILE A 7 -6.58 -5.59 -11.22
CA ILE A 7 -6.39 -6.12 -12.58
C ILE A 7 -6.49 -7.67 -12.72
N PRO A 8 -7.58 -8.20 -13.32
CA PRO A 8 -7.85 -9.66 -13.39
C PRO A 8 -6.79 -10.48 -14.16
N PHE A 9 -5.91 -9.83 -14.92
CA PHE A 9 -4.86 -10.48 -15.71
C PHE A 9 -3.75 -11.14 -14.87
N MET A 10 -3.47 -10.66 -13.66
CA MET A 10 -2.36 -11.18 -12.83
C MET A 10 -2.73 -12.36 -11.93
N ARG A 11 -4.02 -12.73 -11.83
CA ARG A 11 -4.52 -13.75 -10.89
C ARG A 11 -3.98 -15.18 -11.09
N GLY A 12 -3.35 -15.48 -12.23
CA GLY A 12 -2.83 -16.83 -12.53
C GLY A 12 -1.32 -16.91 -12.75
N LEU A 13 -0.61 -15.78 -12.79
CA LEU A 13 0.80 -15.71 -13.21
C LEU A 13 1.78 -15.47 -12.04
N LEU A 14 1.32 -14.90 -10.93
CA LEU A 14 2.17 -14.44 -9.84
C LEU A 14 1.80 -15.17 -8.54
N LYS A 15 2.81 -15.76 -7.89
CA LYS A 15 2.69 -16.29 -6.54
C LYS A 15 2.28 -15.16 -5.58
N PRO A 16 1.47 -15.42 -4.54
CA PRO A 16 1.02 -14.42 -3.58
C PRO A 16 2.17 -13.60 -2.97
N GLU A 17 3.31 -14.23 -2.73
CA GLU A 17 4.51 -13.56 -2.18
C GLU A 17 5.05 -12.45 -3.09
N VAL A 18 4.94 -12.64 -4.41
CA VAL A 18 5.42 -11.66 -5.39
C VAL A 18 4.46 -10.47 -5.47
N TYR A 19 3.16 -10.72 -5.29
CA TYR A 19 2.16 -9.66 -5.28
C TYR A 19 2.40 -8.68 -4.13
N GLU A 20 2.60 -9.18 -2.92
CA GLU A 20 2.85 -8.34 -1.74
C GLU A 20 4.09 -7.46 -1.90
N THR A 21 5.17 -8.05 -2.43
CA THR A 21 6.42 -7.34 -2.70
C THR A 21 6.22 -6.21 -3.72
N VAL A 22 5.56 -6.51 -4.84
CA VAL A 22 5.30 -5.51 -5.90
C VAL A 22 4.43 -4.37 -5.37
N PHE A 23 3.37 -4.70 -4.62
CA PHE A 23 2.47 -3.70 -4.06
C PHE A 23 3.16 -2.81 -3.03
N TYR A 24 4.08 -3.36 -2.23
CA TYR A 24 4.90 -2.58 -1.31
C TYR A 24 5.73 -1.53 -2.05
N TYR A 25 6.48 -1.93 -3.08
CA TYR A 25 7.31 -0.99 -3.86
C TYR A 25 6.49 0.05 -4.62
N VAL A 26 5.36 -0.36 -5.21
CA VAL A 26 4.44 0.57 -5.89
C VAL A 26 3.86 1.58 -4.90
N SER A 27 3.45 1.13 -3.72
CA SER A 27 2.91 2.01 -2.67
C SER A 27 3.96 3.01 -2.17
N LEU A 28 5.23 2.58 -2.04
CA LEU A 28 6.33 3.48 -1.71
C LEU A 28 6.54 4.55 -2.78
N MET A 29 6.57 4.17 -4.06
CA MET A 29 6.69 5.13 -5.17
C MET A 29 5.49 6.08 -5.24
N GLU A 30 4.27 5.56 -5.11
CA GLU A 30 3.04 6.36 -5.08
C GLU A 30 3.05 7.35 -3.91
N SER A 31 3.39 6.90 -2.70
CA SER A 31 3.46 7.77 -1.52
C SER A 31 4.48 8.89 -1.69
N PHE A 32 5.61 8.58 -2.33
CA PHE A 32 6.66 9.56 -2.59
C PHE A 32 6.18 10.64 -3.58
N PHE A 33 5.74 10.25 -4.77
CA PHE A 33 5.31 11.19 -5.82
C PHE A 33 3.98 11.87 -5.48
N GLY A 34 3.03 11.13 -4.91
CA GLY A 34 1.74 11.65 -4.46
C GLY A 34 1.89 12.77 -3.44
N GLY A 35 2.80 12.61 -2.47
CA GLY A 35 3.09 13.66 -1.49
C GLY A 35 3.70 14.93 -2.09
N LEU A 36 4.58 14.78 -3.09
CA LEU A 36 5.15 15.92 -3.82
C LEU A 36 4.10 16.66 -4.65
N ILE A 37 3.21 15.92 -5.34
CA ILE A 37 2.11 16.48 -6.15
C ILE A 37 1.16 17.28 -5.25
N VAL A 38 0.73 16.71 -4.11
CA VAL A 38 -0.15 17.38 -3.14
C VAL A 38 0.48 18.68 -2.63
N GLY A 39 1.78 18.68 -2.35
CA GLY A 39 2.49 19.90 -1.93
C GLY A 39 2.50 21.00 -2.98
N LYS A 40 2.72 20.63 -4.25
CA LYS A 40 2.61 21.56 -5.38
C LYS A 40 1.20 22.12 -5.51
N MET A 41 0.16 21.29 -5.38
CA MET A 41 -1.23 21.73 -5.50
C MET A 41 -1.64 22.67 -4.37
N ARG A 42 -1.19 22.42 -3.13
CA ARG A 42 -1.58 23.23 -1.97
C ARG A 42 -0.89 24.58 -1.92
N THR A 43 0.36 24.68 -2.40
CA THR A 43 1.19 25.87 -2.15
C THR A 43 1.95 26.41 -3.37
N GLY A 44 1.79 25.79 -4.54
CA GLY A 44 2.50 26.16 -5.77
C GLY A 44 3.99 25.77 -5.80
N LYS A 45 4.57 25.33 -4.68
CA LYS A 45 5.98 24.94 -4.56
C LYS A 45 6.12 23.45 -4.24
N VAL A 46 6.87 22.73 -5.07
CA VAL A 46 7.14 21.28 -4.90
C VAL A 46 7.86 20.97 -3.58
N SER A 47 8.75 21.87 -3.12
CA SER A 47 9.50 21.70 -1.88
C SER A 47 8.63 21.59 -0.61
N ARG A 48 7.43 22.17 -0.62
CA ARG A 48 6.48 22.04 0.50
C ARG A 48 5.76 20.68 0.52
N GLY A 49 5.86 19.91 -0.55
CA GLY A 49 5.35 18.54 -0.64
C GLY A 49 6.25 17.48 -0.01
N LEU A 50 7.49 17.82 0.33
CA LEU A 50 8.43 16.85 0.91
C LEU A 50 7.92 16.30 2.25
N ILE A 51 7.32 17.15 3.09
CA ILE A 51 6.71 16.72 4.36
C ILE A 51 5.54 15.76 4.10
N HIS A 52 4.71 16.04 3.10
CA HIS A 52 3.58 15.17 2.76
C HIS A 52 4.06 13.83 2.18
N SER A 53 5.15 13.85 1.42
CA SER A 53 5.84 12.66 0.90
C SER A 53 6.35 11.77 2.03
N ILE A 54 7.04 12.35 3.03
CA ILE A 54 7.54 11.63 4.20
C ILE A 54 6.39 11.03 5.02
N ILE A 55 5.32 11.79 5.26
CA ILE A 55 4.16 11.32 6.01
C ILE A 55 3.48 10.14 5.29
N LEU A 56 3.22 10.27 3.99
CA LEU A 56 2.59 9.19 3.22
C LEU A 56 3.48 7.94 3.16
N MET A 57 4.79 8.11 3.06
CA MET A 57 5.73 7.00 3.04
C MET A 57 5.80 6.30 4.41
N ALA A 58 5.75 7.06 5.51
CA ALA A 58 5.65 6.50 6.86
C ALA A 58 4.34 5.71 7.08
N ILE A 59 3.23 6.20 6.53
CA ILE A 59 1.95 5.49 6.55
C ILE A 59 2.05 4.19 5.75
N ALA A 60 2.65 4.20 4.55
CA ALA A 60 2.84 3.01 3.75
C ALA A 60 3.69 1.97 4.49
N VAL A 61 4.86 2.35 5.02
CA VAL A 61 5.73 1.43 5.79
C VAL A 61 5.00 0.86 7.01
N THR A 62 4.26 1.70 7.74
CA THR A 62 3.50 1.25 8.92
C THR A 62 2.35 0.32 8.53
N PHE A 63 1.68 0.58 7.41
CA PHE A 63 0.60 -0.26 6.90
C PHE A 63 1.12 -1.67 6.56
N TYR A 64 2.21 -1.76 5.78
CA TYR A 64 2.79 -3.05 5.43
C TYR A 64 3.46 -3.74 6.62
N GLY A 65 4.01 -2.98 7.58
CA GLY A 65 4.69 -3.53 8.75
C GLY A 65 3.79 -3.92 9.93
N ALA A 66 2.63 -3.29 10.11
CA ALA A 66 1.76 -3.50 11.27
C ALA A 66 0.32 -3.91 10.91
N VAL A 67 -0.24 -3.38 9.82
CA VAL A 67 -1.63 -3.68 9.43
C VAL A 67 -1.72 -5.02 8.71
N LEU A 68 -0.79 -5.32 7.79
CA LEU A 68 -0.73 -6.63 7.13
C LEU A 68 -0.58 -7.82 8.08
N PRO A 69 0.34 -7.84 9.07
CA PRO A 69 0.42 -8.95 10.01
C PRO A 69 -0.83 -9.06 10.90
N LEU A 70 -1.48 -7.94 11.23
CA LEU A 70 -2.75 -7.97 11.95
C LEU A 70 -3.87 -8.59 11.10
N VAL A 71 -3.92 -8.28 9.81
CA VAL A 71 -4.90 -8.85 8.88
C VAL A 71 -4.63 -10.33 8.65
N SER A 72 -3.37 -10.76 8.55
CA SER A 72 -3.05 -12.18 8.39
C SER A 72 -3.42 -13.00 9.64
N GLU A 73 -3.23 -12.44 10.84
CA GLU A 73 -3.73 -13.00 12.11
C GLU A 73 -5.27 -13.04 12.17
N LEU A 74 -5.96 -12.00 11.69
CA LEU A 74 -7.43 -11.97 11.70
C LEU A 74 -8.05 -12.95 10.68
N VAL A 75 -7.38 -13.16 9.54
CA VAL A 75 -7.80 -14.07 8.47
C VAL A 75 -7.46 -15.53 8.78
N SER A 76 -6.47 -15.81 9.63
CA SER A 76 -6.15 -17.18 10.06
C SER A 76 -7.15 -17.72 11.09
N VAL A 77 -8.08 -16.89 11.61
CA VAL A 77 -9.22 -17.36 12.40
C VAL A 77 -10.05 -18.30 11.51
N PRO A 78 -10.11 -19.61 11.84
CA PRO A 78 -10.85 -20.57 11.05
C PRO A 78 -12.34 -20.22 11.20
N LEU A 79 -12.99 -19.85 10.10
CA LEU A 79 -14.45 -19.84 10.07
C LEU A 79 -14.95 -21.25 10.44
N PRO A 80 -15.89 -21.39 11.39
CA PRO A 80 -16.52 -22.67 11.66
C PRO A 80 -17.16 -23.17 10.37
N LYS A 81 -16.69 -24.32 9.90
CA LYS A 81 -17.26 -25.01 8.74
C LYS A 81 -18.73 -25.31 9.07
N THR A 82 -19.65 -24.72 8.32
CA THR A 82 -21.04 -25.17 8.23
C THR A 82 -21.23 -25.89 6.91
#